data_AF-A0A1I9EY47-F1
#
_entry.id   AF-A0A1I9EY47-F1
#
_cell.length_a   1.000
_cell.length_b   1.000
_cell.length_c   1.000
_cell.angle_alpha   90.00
_cell.angle_beta   90.00
_cell.angle_gamma   90.00
#
_symmetry.space_group_name_H-M   'P 1'
#
loop_
_entity.id
_entity.type
_entity.pdbx_description
1 polymer ?
#
loop_
_entity_poly.entity_id
_entity_poly.type
_entity_poly.pdbx_seq_one_letter_code
_entity_poly.pdbx_strand_id
1 'polypeptide(L)'
;MASATRQFARAATRATRNGFAIAPRQVIRQQGRRYYSSEPAQKSSSAWIWLTGAAVAGGAGYYFYGNSASSATAKVFNPSKEDYQKVYNEIAARLEEKDDYDDGSYGPVLVRLAWHASGTYDKETGTGGSNGATMRFAPESDHGANAGLAAARDFLQPVKEKFPWITYSDLWILAGVCAIQEMLGPAIPYRPGRSDRDVSGCTPDGRLPDASKRQDHLRGIFGRMGFNDQEIVALSGAHALGRCHTDRSGYSGPWTFSPTVLTNDYFRLLVEEKWQWKKWNGPAQYEDKSTKSLMMLPSDIALIEDKKFKPWVEKYAKDNDAFFKDFSNVVLRLFELGVPFAQGTENQRWTFKPTHQE
;
A
#
# COMPACT_ATOMS: atom_id res chain seq x y z
N MET A 1 24.14 14.91 20.36
CA MET A 1 24.11 16.23 19.68
C MET A 1 24.17 16.14 18.15
N ALA A 2 24.77 15.11 17.52
CA ALA A 2 24.84 15.00 16.06
C ALA A 2 23.58 14.41 15.36
N SER A 3 22.70 13.71 16.09
CA SER A 3 21.49 13.06 15.52
C SER A 3 20.32 14.03 15.30
N ALA A 4 20.11 15.00 16.21
CA ALA A 4 19.04 16.00 16.07
C ALA A 4 19.28 16.94 14.87
N THR A 5 20.53 17.27 14.56
CA THR A 5 20.88 18.17 13.45
C THR A 5 20.58 17.58 12.07
N ARG A 6 20.65 16.25 11.92
CA ARG A 6 20.26 15.57 10.66
C ARG A 6 18.73 15.49 10.48
N GLN A 7 17.97 15.37 11.57
CA GLN A 7 16.50 15.37 11.54
C GLN A 7 15.93 16.70 11.02
N PHE A 8 16.45 17.83 11.50
CA PHE A 8 16.02 19.15 11.03
C PHE A 8 16.52 19.47 9.61
N ALA A 9 17.71 19.01 9.23
CA ALA A 9 18.23 19.21 7.88
C ALA A 9 17.38 18.50 6.81
N ARG A 10 16.92 17.26 7.05
CA ARG A 10 16.05 16.51 6.10
C ARG A 10 14.65 17.12 5.96
N ALA A 11 14.06 17.66 7.03
CA ALA A 11 12.78 18.36 6.95
C ALA A 11 12.92 19.74 6.25
N ALA A 12 14.01 20.46 6.51
CA ALA A 12 14.28 21.77 5.91
C ALA A 12 14.67 21.71 4.42
N THR A 13 15.39 20.67 3.97
CA THR A 13 15.72 20.48 2.55
C THR A 13 14.50 20.15 1.69
N ARG A 14 13.49 19.46 2.25
CA ARG A 14 12.18 19.28 1.58
C ARG A 14 11.38 20.58 1.50
N ALA A 15 11.35 21.37 2.59
CA ALA A 15 10.59 22.63 2.62
C ALA A 15 11.16 23.71 1.68
N THR A 16 12.47 23.70 1.41
CA THR A 16 13.14 24.74 0.63
C THR A 16 13.12 24.53 -0.89
N ARG A 17 12.79 23.32 -1.38
CA ARG A 17 12.71 23.05 -2.83
C ARG A 17 11.41 23.53 -3.49
N ASN A 18 10.33 23.73 -2.73
CA ASN A 18 9.02 24.13 -3.27
C ASN A 18 8.65 25.61 -3.02
N GLY A 19 9.66 26.48 -2.94
CA GLY A 19 9.48 27.92 -2.94
C GLY A 19 9.50 28.49 -4.35
N PHE A 20 8.36 29.03 -4.79
CA PHE A 20 8.15 30.05 -5.84
C PHE A 20 7.61 29.64 -7.22
N ALA A 21 6.53 30.34 -7.57
CA ALA A 21 5.94 30.64 -8.88
C ALA A 21 4.93 29.64 -9.50
N ILE A 22 3.66 29.76 -9.09
CA ILE A 22 2.51 29.39 -9.91
C ILE A 22 2.26 30.54 -10.90
N ALA A 23 2.45 30.29 -12.19
CA ALA A 23 1.95 31.14 -13.27
C ALA A 23 0.91 30.34 -14.11
N PRO A 24 -0.22 30.94 -14.53
CA PRO A 24 -1.29 30.20 -15.19
C PRO A 24 -0.90 29.91 -16.64
N ARG A 25 -0.80 28.63 -17.02
CA ARG A 25 -0.73 28.23 -18.43
C ARG A 25 -2.13 27.94 -18.96
N GLN A 26 -2.45 28.62 -20.06
CA GLN A 26 -3.68 28.50 -20.83
C GLN A 26 -3.88 27.09 -21.37
N VAL A 27 -5.12 26.61 -21.26
CA VAL A 27 -5.57 25.29 -21.72
C VAL A 27 -5.80 25.34 -23.24
N ILE A 28 -4.98 24.62 -24.00
CA ILE A 28 -5.30 24.27 -25.40
C ILE A 28 -6.00 22.92 -25.38
N ARG A 29 -7.27 22.92 -25.80
CA ARG A 29 -8.05 21.72 -26.12
C ARG A 29 -7.40 20.97 -27.28
N GLN A 30 -7.09 19.70 -27.08
CA GLN A 30 -6.90 18.77 -28.19
C GLN A 30 -7.85 17.59 -28.03
N GLN A 31 -8.81 17.50 -28.93
CA GLN A 31 -9.71 16.37 -29.10
C GLN A 31 -8.89 15.18 -29.66
N GLY A 32 -8.76 14.12 -28.86
CA GLY A 32 -8.24 12.82 -29.30
C GLY A 32 -9.39 11.82 -29.44
N ARG A 33 -9.68 11.44 -30.69
CA ARG A 33 -10.70 10.45 -31.06
C ARG A 33 -10.34 9.07 -30.50
N ARG A 34 -11.29 8.44 -29.79
CA ARG A 34 -11.24 7.03 -29.41
C ARG A 34 -11.54 6.17 -30.64
N TYR A 35 -10.62 5.28 -31.01
CA TYR A 35 -10.93 4.18 -31.92
C TYR A 35 -11.40 2.98 -31.08
N TYR A 36 -12.68 2.64 -31.24
CA TYR A 36 -13.18 1.30 -30.95
C TYR A 36 -12.86 0.41 -32.15
N SER A 37 -12.29 -0.77 -31.91
CA SER A 37 -12.30 -1.86 -32.87
C SER A 37 -13.11 -3.01 -32.30
N SER A 38 -14.30 -3.20 -32.86
CA SER A 38 -15.08 -4.41 -32.73
C SER A 38 -15.59 -4.70 -34.13
N GLU A 39 -15.24 -5.85 -34.70
CA GLU A 39 -16.23 -6.79 -35.23
C GLU A 39 -15.59 -8.15 -35.62
N PRO A 40 -16.38 -9.24 -35.64
CA PRO A 40 -15.92 -10.63 -35.64
C PRO A 40 -16.19 -11.37 -36.96
N ALA A 41 -15.55 -12.54 -37.15
CA ALA A 41 -16.02 -13.74 -37.90
C ALA A 41 -14.86 -14.78 -37.87
N GLN A 42 -15.00 -16.10 -37.93
CA GLN A 42 -16.12 -17.03 -38.14
C GLN A 42 -15.63 -18.42 -37.68
N LYS A 43 -16.54 -19.26 -37.15
CA LYS A 43 -16.29 -20.69 -36.93
C LYS A 43 -16.23 -21.43 -38.27
N SER A 44 -15.33 -22.42 -38.38
CA SER A 44 -15.52 -23.57 -39.28
C SER A 44 -14.88 -24.82 -38.69
N SER A 45 -15.64 -25.91 -38.74
CA SER A 45 -15.34 -27.26 -38.28
C SER A 45 -14.92 -28.15 -39.45
N SER A 46 -13.91 -29.00 -39.27
CA SER A 46 -13.93 -30.36 -39.82
C SER A 46 -12.77 -31.19 -39.26
N ALA A 47 -13.15 -32.29 -38.62
CA ALA A 47 -12.28 -33.43 -38.39
C ALA A 47 -12.19 -34.26 -39.69
N TRP A 48 -11.00 -34.83 -39.95
CA TRP A 48 -10.71 -36.19 -40.46
C TRP A 48 -9.49 -36.24 -41.41
N ILE A 49 -8.49 -37.00 -40.93
CA ILE A 49 -7.60 -37.95 -41.65
C ILE A 49 -6.55 -37.36 -42.61
N TRP A 50 -5.28 -37.53 -42.25
CA TRP A 50 -4.38 -38.54 -42.88
C TRP A 50 -3.29 -38.99 -41.90
N LEU A 51 -3.42 -40.24 -41.46
CA LEU A 51 -2.34 -41.11 -41.01
C LEU A 51 -1.65 -41.65 -42.27
N THR A 52 -0.41 -41.23 -42.56
CA THR A 52 0.63 -42.04 -43.21
C THR A 52 1.91 -41.20 -43.34
N GLY A 53 2.94 -41.56 -42.60
CA GLY A 53 4.26 -40.93 -42.65
C GLY A 53 5.15 -41.33 -41.48
N ALA A 54 5.20 -42.62 -41.15
CA ALA A 54 6.12 -43.15 -40.15
C ALA A 54 7.55 -43.21 -40.71
N ALA A 55 8.51 -43.01 -39.80
CA ALA A 55 9.91 -43.46 -39.86
C ALA A 55 10.94 -42.60 -40.63
N VAL A 56 11.29 -41.41 -40.14
CA VAL A 56 12.67 -40.85 -40.28
C VAL A 56 13.16 -40.02 -39.07
N ALA A 57 12.30 -39.42 -38.23
CA ALA A 57 12.76 -38.47 -37.19
C ALA A 57 13.18 -39.07 -35.83
N GLY A 58 13.39 -40.39 -35.72
CA GLY A 58 13.70 -41.07 -34.44
C GLY A 58 15.18 -41.04 -34.02
N GLY A 59 16.11 -40.85 -34.97
CA GLY A 59 17.55 -40.98 -34.70
C GLY A 59 18.24 -39.72 -34.17
N ALA A 60 17.74 -38.52 -34.51
CA ALA A 60 18.36 -37.26 -34.09
C ALA A 60 17.97 -36.84 -32.65
N GLY A 61 16.82 -37.30 -32.14
CA GLY A 61 16.35 -36.99 -30.79
C GLY A 61 17.18 -37.66 -29.68
N TYR A 62 17.74 -38.84 -29.94
CA TYR A 62 18.49 -39.60 -28.94
C TYR A 62 19.91 -39.06 -28.71
N TYR A 63 20.51 -38.44 -29.72
CA TYR A 63 21.87 -37.88 -29.60
C TYR A 63 21.92 -36.56 -28.83
N PHE A 64 20.81 -35.79 -28.81
CA PHE A 64 20.68 -34.58 -27.98
C PHE A 64 20.20 -34.85 -26.54
N TYR A 65 19.68 -36.04 -26.24
CA TYR A 65 19.24 -36.40 -24.89
C TYR A 65 20.34 -37.10 -24.05
N GLY A 66 21.43 -37.52 -24.69
CA GLY A 66 22.48 -38.33 -24.05
C GLY A 66 23.69 -37.58 -23.53
N ASN A 67 23.78 -36.26 -23.68
CA ASN A 67 24.99 -35.52 -23.30
C ASN A 67 24.67 -34.30 -22.41
N SER A 68 24.81 -34.52 -21.11
CA SER A 68 25.23 -33.53 -20.12
C SER A 68 24.30 -32.34 -19.87
N ALA A 69 23.14 -32.61 -19.29
CA ALA A 69 22.56 -31.69 -18.31
C ALA A 69 22.77 -32.32 -16.92
N SER A 70 23.91 -32.04 -16.30
CA SER A 70 24.00 -32.13 -14.84
C SER A 70 22.87 -31.27 -14.30
N SER A 71 21.83 -31.92 -13.78
CA SER A 71 20.77 -31.30 -13.01
C SER A 71 21.42 -30.72 -11.76
N ALA A 72 21.98 -29.52 -11.89
CA ALA A 72 22.26 -28.66 -10.75
C ALA A 72 20.89 -28.39 -10.12
N THR A 73 20.55 -29.15 -9.09
CA THR A 73 19.45 -28.81 -8.20
C THR A 73 19.71 -27.39 -7.74
N ALA A 74 18.94 -26.43 -8.26
CA ALA A 74 19.06 -25.04 -7.87
C ALA A 74 19.03 -25.00 -6.34
N LYS A 75 20.12 -24.54 -5.70
CA LYS A 75 20.12 -24.38 -4.25
C LYS A 75 18.95 -23.45 -3.92
N VAL A 76 18.00 -23.95 -3.14
CA VAL A 76 16.89 -23.16 -2.64
C VAL A 76 17.49 -22.01 -1.85
N PHE A 77 17.37 -20.79 -2.38
CA PHE A 77 17.84 -19.59 -1.70
C PHE A 77 16.91 -19.33 -0.52
N ASN A 78 17.46 -19.37 0.70
CA ASN A 78 16.72 -19.05 1.91
C ASN A 78 17.15 -17.65 2.39
N PRO A 79 16.39 -16.58 2.09
CA PRO A 79 16.79 -15.22 2.37
C PRO A 79 16.93 -14.95 3.88
N SER A 80 18.04 -14.30 4.25
CA SER A 80 18.33 -13.87 5.62
C SER A 80 17.70 -12.50 5.96
N LYS A 81 17.78 -12.09 7.23
CA LYS A 81 17.41 -10.72 7.64
C LYS A 81 18.21 -9.68 6.85
N GLU A 82 19.49 -9.94 6.64
CA GLU A 82 20.41 -9.06 5.93
C GLU A 82 20.01 -8.92 4.45
N ASP A 83 19.48 -9.98 3.82
CA ASP A 83 18.98 -9.90 2.46
C ASP A 83 17.72 -9.04 2.36
N TYR A 84 16.80 -9.17 3.32
CA TYR A 84 15.64 -8.27 3.40
C TYR A 84 16.04 -6.83 3.74
N GLN A 85 17.06 -6.61 4.56
CA GLN A 85 17.58 -5.26 4.82
C GLN A 85 18.14 -4.62 3.54
N LYS A 86 18.74 -5.39 2.62
CA LYS A 86 19.15 -4.86 1.30
C LYS A 86 17.94 -4.41 0.47
N VAL A 87 16.83 -5.16 0.50
CA VAL A 87 15.59 -4.76 -0.17
C VAL A 87 15.00 -3.51 0.46
N TYR A 88 14.94 -3.46 1.80
CA TYR A 88 14.52 -2.27 2.56
C TYR A 88 15.35 -1.05 2.14
N ASN A 89 16.68 -1.17 2.13
CA ASN A 89 17.59 -0.08 1.79
C ASN A 89 17.40 0.41 0.36
N GLU A 90 17.13 -0.50 -0.59
CA GLU A 90 16.80 -0.12 -1.97
C GLU A 90 15.49 0.69 -2.03
N ILE A 91 14.46 0.29 -1.29
CA ILE A 91 13.19 1.03 -1.24
C ILE A 91 13.43 2.41 -0.64
N ALA A 92 14.17 2.48 0.47
CA ALA A 92 14.48 3.75 1.14
C ALA A 92 15.29 4.70 0.26
N ALA A 93 16.33 4.19 -0.42
CA ALA A 93 17.12 4.98 -1.37
C ALA A 93 16.24 5.52 -2.50
N ARG A 94 15.36 4.69 -3.07
CA ARG A 94 14.42 5.13 -4.11
C ARG A 94 13.42 6.18 -3.61
N LEU A 95 12.96 6.08 -2.36
CA LEU A 95 12.10 7.10 -1.74
C LEU A 95 12.82 8.46 -1.57
N GLU A 96 14.13 8.46 -1.40
CA GLU A 96 14.96 9.67 -1.33
C GLU A 96 15.27 10.22 -2.73
N GLU A 97 15.52 9.35 -3.71
CA GLU A 97 15.85 9.72 -5.09
C GLU A 97 14.64 10.16 -5.93
N LYS A 98 13.44 9.67 -5.62
CA LYS A 98 12.19 9.91 -6.35
C LYS A 98 11.22 10.75 -5.51
N ASP A 99 11.46 12.06 -5.53
CA ASP A 99 10.65 13.07 -4.85
C ASP A 99 9.63 13.77 -5.77
N ASP A 100 9.33 13.19 -6.95
CA ASP A 100 8.49 13.80 -7.99
C ASP A 100 7.00 13.40 -7.92
N TYR A 101 6.59 12.67 -6.87
CA TYR A 101 5.22 12.17 -6.71
C TYR A 101 4.45 12.85 -5.57
N ASP A 102 3.23 13.30 -5.89
CA ASP A 102 2.29 13.95 -4.98
C ASP A 102 2.98 15.03 -4.11
N ASP A 103 3.06 14.82 -2.80
CA ASP A 103 3.62 15.74 -1.81
C ASP A 103 5.15 15.61 -1.65
N GLY A 104 5.82 15.19 -2.72
CA GLY A 104 7.27 15.02 -2.76
C GLY A 104 7.77 13.65 -2.26
N SER A 105 6.93 12.61 -2.33
CA SER A 105 7.28 11.27 -1.85
C SER A 105 6.29 10.20 -2.34
N TYR A 106 6.82 9.04 -2.74
CA TYR A 106 6.02 7.82 -2.95
C TYR A 106 5.61 7.14 -1.63
N GLY A 107 6.20 7.52 -0.50
CA GLY A 107 5.98 6.87 0.80
C GLY A 107 4.49 6.65 1.15
N PRO A 108 3.63 7.69 1.10
CA PRO A 108 2.22 7.52 1.41
C PRO A 108 1.49 6.52 0.50
N VAL A 109 1.82 6.47 -0.79
CA VAL A 109 1.19 5.50 -1.70
C VAL A 109 1.70 4.07 -1.47
N LEU A 110 2.94 3.88 -0.98
CA LEU A 110 3.44 2.58 -0.56
C LEU A 110 2.74 2.08 0.72
N VAL A 111 2.50 2.97 1.69
CA VAL A 111 1.68 2.64 2.88
C VAL A 111 0.27 2.26 2.46
N ARG A 112 -0.33 3.01 1.52
CA ARG A 112 -1.65 2.67 0.97
C ARG A 112 -1.64 1.32 0.24
N LEU A 113 -0.62 1.02 -0.57
CA LEU A 113 -0.50 -0.28 -1.24
C LEU A 113 -0.48 -1.43 -0.22
N ALA A 114 0.33 -1.32 0.84
CA ALA A 114 0.40 -2.33 1.89
C ALA A 114 -0.91 -2.46 2.69
N TRP A 115 -1.57 -1.34 3.00
CA TRP A 115 -2.90 -1.32 3.62
C TRP A 115 -3.94 -2.01 2.74
N HIS A 116 -4.03 -1.66 1.45
CA HIS A 116 -5.04 -2.21 0.54
C HIS A 116 -4.85 -3.71 0.29
N ALA A 117 -3.60 -4.18 0.19
CA ALA A 117 -3.31 -5.61 0.13
C ALA A 117 -3.80 -6.34 1.40
N SER A 118 -3.62 -5.73 2.57
CA SER A 118 -3.93 -6.37 3.86
C SER A 118 -5.39 -6.23 4.28
N GLY A 119 -6.04 -5.13 3.91
CA GLY A 119 -7.39 -4.72 4.33
C GLY A 119 -8.52 -5.60 3.80
N THR A 120 -8.23 -6.48 2.84
CA THR A 120 -9.22 -7.39 2.24
C THR A 120 -9.42 -8.69 3.04
N TYR A 121 -8.68 -8.87 4.14
CA TYR A 121 -8.78 -10.08 4.96
C TYR A 121 -10.19 -10.28 5.51
N ASP A 122 -10.63 -11.53 5.50
CA ASP A 122 -11.87 -12.00 6.08
C ASP A 122 -11.57 -13.22 6.95
N LYS A 123 -11.78 -13.08 8.26
CA LYS A 123 -11.43 -14.13 9.23
C LYS A 123 -12.33 -15.37 9.15
N GLU A 124 -13.56 -15.21 8.66
CA GLU A 124 -14.55 -16.30 8.59
C GLU A 124 -14.24 -17.21 7.40
N THR A 125 -13.82 -16.61 6.28
CA THR A 125 -13.48 -17.36 5.06
C THR A 125 -12.00 -17.69 4.94
N GLY A 126 -11.13 -17.01 5.70
CA GLY A 126 -9.67 -17.14 5.58
C GLY A 126 -9.12 -16.60 4.25
N THR A 127 -9.85 -15.71 3.57
CA THR A 127 -9.49 -15.17 2.25
C THR A 127 -9.03 -13.71 2.34
N GLY A 128 -8.28 -13.26 1.33
CA GLY A 128 -7.67 -11.93 1.31
C GLY A 128 -6.53 -11.79 2.31
N GLY A 129 -6.17 -10.54 2.63
CA GLY A 129 -5.07 -10.24 3.54
C GLY A 129 -3.72 -10.14 2.84
N SER A 130 -2.66 -10.01 3.63
CA SER A 130 -1.33 -9.61 3.13
C SER A 130 -0.64 -10.66 2.24
N ASN A 131 -1.23 -11.84 2.06
CA ASN A 131 -0.65 -12.97 1.34
C ASN A 131 -1.31 -13.14 -0.04
N GLY A 132 -0.54 -13.02 -1.13
CA GLY A 132 -0.97 -13.35 -2.48
C GLY A 132 -0.67 -12.27 -3.53
N ALA A 133 -0.61 -11.00 -3.14
CA ALA A 133 -0.43 -9.87 -4.06
C ALA A 133 -1.35 -9.95 -5.29
N THR A 134 -2.61 -10.31 -5.06
CA THR A 134 -3.61 -10.60 -6.10
C THR A 134 -4.12 -9.34 -6.78
N MET A 135 -3.96 -8.16 -6.15
CA MET A 135 -4.18 -6.84 -6.75
C MET A 135 -3.23 -6.52 -7.93
N ARG A 136 -2.38 -7.47 -8.35
CA ARG A 136 -1.71 -7.44 -9.66
C ARG A 136 -2.66 -7.77 -10.82
N PHE A 137 -3.79 -8.40 -10.54
CA PHE A 137 -4.71 -8.95 -11.54
C PHE A 137 -6.11 -8.35 -11.41
N ALA A 138 -6.81 -8.26 -12.53
CA ALA A 138 -8.24 -8.01 -12.57
C ALA A 138 -9.01 -9.26 -12.05
N PRO A 139 -10.16 -9.10 -11.37
CA PRO A 139 -10.87 -7.83 -11.17
C PRO A 139 -10.34 -6.97 -10.01
N GLU A 140 -9.52 -7.52 -9.12
CA GLU A 140 -9.13 -6.84 -7.89
C GLU A 140 -8.32 -5.56 -8.12
N SER A 141 -7.45 -5.54 -9.15
CA SER A 141 -6.72 -4.33 -9.55
C SER A 141 -7.62 -3.18 -9.97
N ASP A 142 -8.84 -3.49 -10.43
CA ASP A 142 -9.77 -2.56 -11.08
C ASP A 142 -10.90 -2.13 -10.13
N HIS A 143 -10.97 -2.68 -8.92
CA HIS A 143 -11.86 -2.20 -7.87
C HIS A 143 -11.63 -0.71 -7.62
N GLY A 144 -12.72 0.06 -7.47
CA GLY A 144 -12.65 1.52 -7.35
C GLY A 144 -11.77 1.98 -6.19
N ALA A 145 -11.82 1.25 -5.06
CA ALA A 145 -10.99 1.53 -3.89
C ALA A 145 -9.48 1.41 -4.20
N ASN A 146 -9.06 0.67 -5.21
CA ASN A 146 -7.66 0.44 -5.57
C ASN A 146 -7.13 1.40 -6.65
N ALA A 147 -7.95 2.37 -7.09
CA ALA A 147 -7.55 3.40 -8.05
C ALA A 147 -6.26 4.11 -7.62
N GLY A 148 -5.35 4.31 -8.59
CA GLY A 148 -4.04 4.95 -8.38
C GLY A 148 -2.93 4.04 -7.80
N LEU A 149 -3.22 2.81 -7.37
CA LEU A 149 -2.18 1.92 -6.82
C LEU A 149 -1.21 1.35 -7.86
N ALA A 150 -1.49 1.53 -9.16
CA ALA A 150 -0.53 1.25 -10.21
C ALA A 150 0.78 2.02 -10.01
N ALA A 151 0.72 3.29 -9.58
CA ALA A 151 1.90 4.11 -9.32
C ALA A 151 2.85 3.47 -8.28
N ALA A 152 2.29 2.89 -7.19
CA ALA A 152 3.08 2.18 -6.19
C ALA A 152 3.65 0.86 -6.71
N ARG A 153 2.88 0.11 -7.52
CA ARG A 153 3.35 -1.15 -8.13
C ARG A 153 4.50 -0.89 -9.11
N ASP A 154 4.34 0.10 -9.98
CA ASP A 154 5.35 0.51 -10.97
C ASP A 154 6.61 1.04 -10.28
N PHE A 155 6.44 1.80 -9.18
CA PHE A 155 7.55 2.29 -8.37
C PHE A 155 8.41 1.15 -7.79
N LEU A 156 7.76 0.05 -7.35
CA LEU A 156 8.41 -1.12 -6.77
C LEU A 156 8.92 -2.14 -7.80
N GLN A 157 8.49 -2.04 -9.06
CA GLN A 157 8.86 -3.01 -10.09
C GLN A 157 10.38 -3.12 -10.32
N PRO A 158 11.17 -2.01 -10.39
CA PRO A 158 12.63 -2.11 -10.45
C PRO A 158 13.28 -2.76 -9.22
N VAL A 159 12.65 -2.64 -8.04
CA VAL A 159 13.12 -3.32 -6.81
C VAL A 159 12.88 -4.83 -6.95
N LYS A 160 11.72 -5.24 -7.46
CA LYS A 160 11.40 -6.65 -7.73
C LYS A 160 12.37 -7.26 -8.73
N GLU A 161 12.74 -6.52 -9.78
CA GLU A 161 13.71 -6.95 -10.80
C GLU A 161 15.12 -7.12 -10.22
N LYS A 162 15.55 -6.21 -9.34
CA LYS A 162 16.83 -6.29 -8.63
C LYS A 162 16.90 -7.44 -7.64
N PHE A 163 15.77 -7.80 -7.03
CA PHE A 163 15.66 -8.88 -6.04
C PHE A 163 14.63 -9.93 -6.48
N PRO A 164 14.92 -10.75 -7.50
CA PRO A 164 13.93 -11.66 -8.08
C PRO A 164 13.42 -12.74 -7.10
N TRP A 165 14.16 -12.98 -6.01
CA TRP A 165 13.80 -13.94 -4.97
C TRP A 165 12.65 -13.50 -4.05
N ILE A 166 12.42 -12.19 -3.87
CA ILE A 166 11.34 -11.71 -2.99
C ILE A 166 10.00 -11.83 -3.72
N THR A 167 8.95 -12.28 -3.03
CA THR A 167 7.60 -12.29 -3.59
C THR A 167 7.06 -10.86 -3.70
N TYR A 168 6.11 -10.61 -4.61
CA TYR A 168 5.42 -9.32 -4.64
C TYR A 168 4.71 -9.05 -3.31
N SER A 169 4.17 -10.09 -2.69
CA SER A 169 3.49 -10.01 -1.40
C SER A 169 4.41 -9.53 -0.28
N ASP A 170 5.61 -10.13 -0.16
CA ASP A 170 6.58 -9.67 0.84
C ASP A 170 7.16 -8.29 0.49
N LEU A 171 7.36 -7.99 -0.80
CA LEU A 171 7.86 -6.69 -1.26
C LEU A 171 6.90 -5.55 -0.91
N TRP A 172 5.59 -5.70 -1.16
CA TRP A 172 4.62 -4.64 -0.90
C TRP A 172 4.47 -4.34 0.60
N ILE A 173 4.49 -5.37 1.43
CA ILE A 173 4.42 -5.19 2.89
C ILE A 173 5.72 -4.62 3.44
N LEU A 174 6.88 -5.08 2.97
CA LEU A 174 8.16 -4.50 3.34
C LEU A 174 8.25 -3.03 2.91
N ALA A 175 7.71 -2.67 1.75
CA ALA A 175 7.63 -1.30 1.27
C ALA A 175 6.75 -0.42 2.18
N GLY A 176 5.62 -0.93 2.68
CA GLY A 176 4.81 -0.24 3.68
C GLY A 176 5.55 -0.01 4.99
N VAL A 177 6.26 -1.03 5.50
CA VAL A 177 7.12 -0.92 6.71
C VAL A 177 8.21 0.11 6.50
N CYS A 178 8.92 0.06 5.37
CA CYS A 178 9.95 1.01 5.00
C CYS A 178 9.41 2.43 4.93
N ALA A 179 8.30 2.64 4.24
CA ALA A 179 7.68 3.96 4.11
C ALA A 179 7.26 4.55 5.46
N ILE A 180 6.64 3.77 6.36
CA ILE A 180 6.29 4.22 7.72
C ILE A 180 7.54 4.68 8.47
N GLN A 181 8.58 3.84 8.48
CA GLN A 181 9.81 4.13 9.23
C GLN A 181 10.59 5.31 8.64
N GLU A 182 10.79 5.38 7.33
CA GLU A 182 11.50 6.49 6.68
C GLU A 182 10.75 7.82 6.76
N MET A 183 9.43 7.80 6.94
CA MET A 183 8.61 8.98 7.21
C MET A 183 8.48 9.28 8.72
N LEU A 184 9.50 8.90 9.51
CA LEU A 184 9.63 9.18 10.95
C LEU A 184 8.58 8.53 11.85
N GLY A 185 7.90 7.50 11.33
CA GLY A 185 7.00 6.65 12.11
C GLY A 185 7.73 5.66 13.04
N PRO A 186 6.98 4.89 13.83
CA PRO A 186 7.58 3.89 14.70
C PRO A 186 8.17 2.73 13.92
N ALA A 187 9.09 2.00 14.56
CA ALA A 187 9.55 0.72 14.06
C ALA A 187 8.38 -0.27 13.97
N ILE A 188 8.26 -0.96 12.83
CA ILE A 188 7.23 -1.97 12.61
C ILE A 188 7.93 -3.34 12.50
N PRO A 189 7.71 -4.25 13.46
CA PRO A 189 8.24 -5.61 13.32
C PRO A 189 7.71 -6.26 12.04
N TYR A 190 8.58 -6.99 11.35
CA TYR A 190 8.27 -7.61 10.07
C TYR A 190 8.65 -9.08 10.08
N ARG A 191 7.77 -9.94 9.58
CA ARG A 191 8.03 -11.36 9.38
C ARG A 191 7.87 -11.69 7.88
N PRO A 192 8.90 -12.23 7.21
CA PRO A 192 8.79 -12.69 5.82
C PRO A 192 8.10 -14.05 5.75
N GLY A 193 7.65 -14.44 4.55
CA GLY A 193 7.05 -15.75 4.28
C GLY A 193 5.74 -15.67 3.51
N ARG A 194 5.44 -14.52 2.91
CA ARG A 194 4.27 -14.37 2.03
C ARG A 194 4.58 -14.98 0.68
N SER A 195 3.56 -15.60 0.09
CA SER A 195 3.59 -16.21 -1.23
C SER A 195 2.70 -15.44 -2.19
N ASP A 196 3.11 -15.38 -3.45
CA ASP A 196 2.28 -14.83 -4.50
C ASP A 196 1.24 -15.85 -4.95
N ARG A 197 0.01 -15.38 -5.22
CA ARG A 197 -1.09 -16.16 -5.78
C ARG A 197 -1.40 -15.68 -7.19
N ASP A 198 -2.16 -16.48 -7.93
CA ASP A 198 -2.72 -16.08 -9.22
C ASP A 198 -4.10 -15.41 -9.06
N VAL A 199 -4.76 -15.15 -10.18
CA VAL A 199 -6.07 -14.49 -10.26
C VAL A 199 -7.17 -15.20 -9.46
N SER A 200 -7.06 -16.51 -9.20
CA SER A 200 -8.04 -17.24 -8.40
C SER A 200 -8.06 -16.79 -6.93
N GLY A 201 -7.00 -16.09 -6.49
CA GLY A 201 -6.93 -15.50 -5.16
C GLY A 201 -7.59 -14.13 -5.03
N CYS A 202 -8.06 -13.53 -6.15
CA CYS A 202 -8.66 -12.20 -6.12
C CYS A 202 -9.89 -12.16 -5.20
N THR A 203 -9.93 -11.15 -4.34
CA THR A 203 -11.06 -10.95 -3.42
C THR A 203 -12.23 -10.25 -4.11
N PRO A 204 -13.48 -10.39 -3.62
CA PRO A 204 -14.60 -9.57 -4.09
C PRO A 204 -14.42 -8.10 -3.67
N ASP A 205 -15.03 -7.19 -4.42
CA ASP A 205 -15.06 -5.75 -4.08
C ASP A 205 -15.84 -5.50 -2.77
N GLY A 206 -15.68 -4.30 -2.20
CA GLY A 206 -16.42 -3.85 -1.02
C GLY A 206 -15.83 -4.32 0.32
N ARG A 207 -14.66 -4.96 0.32
CA ARG A 207 -13.98 -5.34 1.57
C ARG A 207 -13.20 -4.20 2.24
N LEU A 208 -12.94 -3.10 1.53
CA LEU A 208 -12.26 -1.94 2.09
C LEU A 208 -13.27 -0.89 2.60
N PRO A 209 -12.88 -0.02 3.55
CA PRO A 209 -13.77 1.01 4.10
C PRO A 209 -14.29 1.97 3.02
N ASP A 210 -15.53 2.42 3.20
CA ASP A 210 -16.16 3.48 2.39
C ASP A 210 -16.08 4.77 3.20
N ALA A 211 -15.35 5.74 2.65
CA ALA A 211 -15.06 7.03 3.27
C ALA A 211 -16.32 7.87 3.58
N SER A 212 -17.44 7.63 2.88
CA SER A 212 -18.70 8.32 3.10
C SER A 212 -19.47 7.80 4.31
N LYS A 213 -19.11 6.60 4.80
CA LYS A 213 -19.78 5.94 5.92
C LYS A 213 -19.13 6.31 7.25
N ARG A 214 -19.77 5.90 8.33
CA ARG A 214 -19.42 6.30 9.70
C ARG A 214 -19.08 5.09 10.57
N GLN A 215 -19.18 5.23 11.89
CA GLN A 215 -18.68 4.30 12.89
C GLN A 215 -19.17 2.85 12.74
N ASP A 216 -20.43 2.62 12.37
CA ASP A 216 -20.96 1.26 12.25
C ASP A 216 -20.37 0.52 11.04
N HIS A 217 -20.11 1.26 9.95
CA HIS A 217 -19.42 0.70 8.78
C HIS A 217 -17.97 0.38 9.10
N LEU A 218 -17.28 1.26 9.82
CA LEU A 218 -15.91 0.99 10.29
C LEU A 218 -15.88 -0.28 11.15
N ARG A 219 -16.77 -0.41 12.13
CA ARG A 219 -16.86 -1.63 12.95
C ARG A 219 -17.19 -2.88 12.12
N GLY A 220 -18.03 -2.77 11.09
CA GLY A 220 -18.33 -3.86 10.18
C GLY A 220 -17.11 -4.34 9.39
N ILE A 221 -16.38 -3.40 8.76
CA ILE A 221 -15.22 -3.71 7.93
C ILE A 221 -14.04 -4.23 8.77
N PHE A 222 -13.67 -3.54 9.83
CA PHE A 222 -12.53 -3.90 10.64
C PHE A 222 -12.84 -5.05 11.61
N GLY A 223 -14.09 -5.19 12.05
CA GLY A 223 -14.54 -6.33 12.86
C GLY A 223 -14.51 -7.66 12.10
N ARG A 224 -14.72 -7.64 10.77
CA ARG A 224 -14.49 -8.78 9.86
C ARG A 224 -13.05 -9.30 9.94
N MET A 225 -12.10 -8.40 10.19
CA MET A 225 -10.68 -8.73 10.36
C MET A 225 -10.31 -9.06 11.82
N GLY A 226 -11.24 -8.82 12.75
CA GLY A 226 -11.07 -9.09 14.18
C GLY A 226 -10.54 -7.91 15.00
N PHE A 227 -10.54 -6.69 14.47
CA PHE A 227 -10.10 -5.50 15.21
C PHE A 227 -11.20 -4.95 16.11
N ASN A 228 -10.78 -4.38 17.24
CA ASN A 228 -11.64 -3.65 18.17
C ASN A 228 -11.62 -2.13 17.92
N ASP A 229 -12.40 -1.38 18.69
CA ASP A 229 -12.55 0.07 18.55
C ASP A 229 -11.22 0.85 18.67
N GLN A 230 -10.36 0.47 19.62
CA GLN A 230 -9.04 1.09 19.80
C GLN A 230 -8.15 0.86 18.59
N GLU A 231 -8.15 -0.36 18.06
CA GLU A 231 -7.31 -0.75 16.93
C GLU A 231 -7.75 -0.05 15.62
N ILE A 232 -9.06 0.14 15.44
CA ILE A 232 -9.62 0.94 14.34
C ILE A 232 -9.13 2.39 14.41
N VAL A 233 -9.21 3.01 15.59
CA VAL A 233 -8.73 4.39 15.78
C VAL A 233 -7.22 4.48 15.55
N ALA A 234 -6.44 3.55 16.08
CA ALA A 234 -4.99 3.54 15.88
C ALA A 234 -4.63 3.45 14.39
N LEU A 235 -5.21 2.52 13.62
CA LEU A 235 -4.96 2.38 12.18
C LEU A 235 -5.32 3.63 11.38
N SER A 236 -6.38 4.34 11.79
CA SER A 236 -6.81 5.59 11.15
C SER A 236 -5.72 6.68 11.21
N GLY A 237 -4.80 6.59 12.18
CA GLY A 237 -3.64 7.48 12.29
C GLY A 237 -2.71 7.47 11.07
N ALA A 238 -2.78 6.44 10.21
CA ALA A 238 -2.05 6.43 8.94
C ALA A 238 -2.49 7.57 7.99
N HIS A 239 -3.67 8.16 8.17
CA HIS A 239 -4.11 9.35 7.43
C HIS A 239 -3.23 10.58 7.69
N ALA A 240 -2.33 10.56 8.67
CA ALA A 240 -1.25 11.54 8.77
C ALA A 240 -0.37 11.61 7.50
N LEU A 241 -0.37 10.54 6.71
CA LEU A 241 0.42 10.39 5.49
C LEU A 241 -0.46 10.51 4.23
N GLY A 242 -0.02 11.38 3.31
CA GLY A 242 -0.62 11.56 2.00
C GLY A 242 -1.85 12.46 1.98
N ARG A 243 -2.64 12.28 0.92
CA ARG A 243 -3.81 13.09 0.61
C ARG A 243 -4.84 12.33 -0.21
N CYS A 244 -6.04 12.86 -0.27
CA CYS A 244 -7.06 12.43 -1.22
C CYS A 244 -6.90 13.10 -2.60
N HIS A 245 -7.33 12.38 -3.64
CA HIS A 245 -7.30 12.84 -5.04
C HIS A 245 -8.65 12.56 -5.73
N THR A 246 -9.14 13.53 -6.50
CA THR A 246 -10.47 13.47 -7.12
C THR A 246 -10.58 12.39 -8.20
N ASP A 247 -9.46 12.04 -8.84
CA ASP A 247 -9.34 10.99 -9.86
C ASP A 247 -9.10 9.60 -9.26
N ARG A 248 -8.90 9.50 -7.94
CA ARG A 248 -8.66 8.23 -7.22
C ARG A 248 -9.78 7.96 -6.22
N SER A 249 -9.74 8.61 -5.06
CA SER A 249 -10.75 8.43 -4.00
C SER A 249 -12.03 9.22 -4.27
N GLY A 250 -12.01 10.18 -5.19
CA GLY A 250 -13.11 11.13 -5.40
C GLY A 250 -13.10 12.32 -4.43
N TYR A 251 -12.29 12.25 -3.37
CA TYR A 251 -12.10 13.29 -2.36
C TYR A 251 -10.87 14.15 -2.70
N SER A 252 -10.64 15.25 -1.97
CA SER A 252 -9.50 16.13 -2.25
C SER A 252 -8.90 16.79 -1.01
N GLY A 253 -7.58 16.73 -0.90
CA GLY A 253 -6.80 17.46 0.10
C GLY A 253 -6.06 16.54 1.09
N PRO A 254 -5.05 17.06 1.80
CA PRO A 254 -4.35 16.34 2.85
C PRO A 254 -5.10 16.41 4.18
N TRP A 255 -4.86 15.44 5.07
CA TRP A 255 -5.36 15.46 6.44
C TRP A 255 -4.48 16.30 7.39
N THR A 256 -3.21 16.50 7.04
CA THR A 256 -2.22 17.22 7.85
C THR A 256 -1.44 18.21 6.99
N PHE A 257 -0.74 19.15 7.63
CA PHE A 257 0.14 20.09 6.94
C PHE A 257 1.46 19.46 6.45
N SER A 258 1.78 18.26 6.94
CA SER A 258 3.03 17.54 6.65
C SER A 258 2.74 16.10 6.19
N PRO A 259 2.14 15.91 5.00
CA PRO A 259 1.64 14.61 4.53
C PRO A 259 2.73 13.58 4.20
N THR A 260 3.99 13.85 4.54
CA THR A 260 5.13 12.93 4.37
C THR A 260 5.88 12.66 5.67
N VAL A 261 5.27 13.00 6.82
CA VAL A 261 5.79 12.77 8.17
C VAL A 261 4.68 12.12 8.99
N LEU A 262 4.92 10.93 9.53
CA LEU A 262 3.97 10.29 10.43
C LEU A 262 4.15 10.87 11.83
N THR A 263 3.13 11.58 12.32
CA THR A 263 3.00 12.08 13.69
C THR A 263 1.57 11.86 14.16
N ASN A 264 1.28 12.16 15.42
CA ASN A 264 -0.09 12.24 15.92
C ASN A 264 -0.87 13.49 15.44
N ASP A 265 -0.35 14.27 14.49
CA ASP A 265 -1.02 15.47 13.98
C ASP A 265 -2.39 15.18 13.38
N TYR A 266 -2.60 13.99 12.80
CA TYR A 266 -3.94 13.58 12.35
C TYR A 266 -4.96 13.66 13.49
N PHE A 267 -4.66 13.08 14.65
CA PHE A 267 -5.58 13.11 15.80
C PHE A 267 -5.65 14.49 16.45
N ARG A 268 -4.51 15.18 16.55
CA ARG A 268 -4.44 16.53 17.12
C ARG A 268 -5.30 17.50 16.32
N LEU A 269 -5.10 17.57 15.00
CA LEU A 269 -5.87 18.44 14.10
C LEU A 269 -7.33 18.04 14.04
N LEU A 270 -7.65 16.74 14.07
CA LEU A 270 -9.03 16.26 14.11
C LEU A 270 -9.81 16.81 15.33
N VAL A 271 -9.16 16.94 16.49
CA VAL A 271 -9.77 17.43 17.74
C VAL A 271 -9.70 18.96 17.88
N GLU A 272 -8.60 19.58 17.45
CA GLU A 272 -8.34 21.02 17.67
C GLU A 272 -9.00 21.92 16.61
N GLU A 273 -9.10 21.48 15.36
CA GLU A 273 -9.69 22.27 14.30
C GLU A 273 -11.22 22.27 14.36
N LYS A 274 -11.80 23.36 13.86
CA LYS A 274 -13.25 23.44 13.64
C LYS A 274 -13.56 23.03 12.22
N TRP A 275 -14.31 21.95 12.06
CA TRP A 275 -14.67 21.42 10.75
C TRP A 275 -15.96 22.03 10.19
N GLN A 276 -16.03 22.16 8.88
CA GLN A 276 -17.25 22.48 8.14
C GLN A 276 -17.37 21.63 6.88
N TRP A 277 -18.59 21.43 6.40
CA TRP A 277 -18.78 20.83 5.08
C TRP A 277 -18.17 21.71 4.00
N LYS A 278 -17.33 21.10 3.15
CA LYS A 278 -16.79 21.76 1.97
C LYS A 278 -17.88 21.94 0.92
N LYS A 279 -17.97 23.15 0.36
CA LYS A 279 -18.88 23.47 -0.75
C LYS A 279 -18.16 23.28 -2.08
N TRP A 280 -18.41 22.16 -2.75
CA TRP A 280 -17.72 21.77 -3.99
C TRP A 280 -18.51 20.69 -4.75
N ASN A 281 -18.01 20.28 -5.93
CA ASN A 281 -18.69 19.32 -6.83
C ASN A 281 -18.31 17.84 -6.58
N GLY A 282 -17.57 17.54 -5.51
CA GLY A 282 -17.23 16.17 -5.15
C GLY A 282 -18.12 15.62 -4.02
N PRO A 283 -17.81 14.43 -3.50
CA PRO A 283 -18.52 13.83 -2.39
C PRO A 283 -18.49 14.72 -1.13
N ALA A 284 -19.42 14.46 -0.21
CA ALA A 284 -19.49 15.15 1.06
C ALA A 284 -18.17 14.95 1.84
N GLN A 285 -17.42 16.04 2.03
CA GLN A 285 -16.16 16.06 2.76
C GLN A 285 -16.10 17.30 3.65
N TYR A 286 -15.31 17.23 4.71
CA TYR A 286 -15.06 18.37 5.58
C TYR A 286 -13.80 19.11 5.15
N GLU A 287 -13.75 20.40 5.47
CA GLU A 287 -12.54 21.22 5.46
C GLU A 287 -12.43 21.96 6.81
N ASP A 288 -11.21 22.32 7.19
CA ASP A 288 -11.00 23.14 8.38
C ASP A 288 -11.50 24.58 8.13
N LYS A 289 -12.15 25.19 9.12
CA LYS A 289 -12.69 26.56 9.00
C LYS A 289 -11.59 27.61 8.91
N SER A 290 -10.44 27.33 9.51
CA SER A 290 -9.33 28.27 9.74
C SER A 290 -8.61 28.61 8.44
N THR A 291 -8.18 27.61 7.71
CA THR A 291 -7.34 27.71 6.50
C THR A 291 -8.02 27.17 5.24
N LYS A 292 -9.00 26.26 5.40
CA LYS A 292 -9.65 25.51 4.30
C LYS A 292 -8.67 24.68 3.46
N SER A 293 -7.53 24.32 4.04
CA SER A 293 -6.47 23.61 3.35
C SER A 293 -6.40 22.13 3.74
N LEU A 294 -6.90 21.79 4.93
CA LEU A 294 -7.03 20.42 5.42
C LEU A 294 -8.39 19.85 5.07
N MET A 295 -8.47 18.52 5.03
CA MET A 295 -9.72 17.80 4.83
C MET A 295 -9.89 16.67 5.84
N MET A 296 -11.15 16.31 6.08
CA MET A 296 -11.53 15.09 6.80
C MET A 296 -12.67 14.41 6.05
N LEU A 297 -12.66 13.09 6.02
CA LEU A 297 -13.74 12.27 5.51
C LEU A 297 -14.87 12.17 6.55
N PRO A 298 -16.12 11.88 6.13
CA PRO A 298 -17.19 11.52 7.06
C PRO A 298 -16.79 10.40 8.05
N SER A 299 -15.97 9.44 7.61
CA SER A 299 -15.43 8.38 8.46
C SER A 299 -14.42 8.89 9.51
N ASP A 300 -13.63 9.92 9.20
CA ASP A 300 -12.69 10.54 10.15
C ASP A 300 -13.45 11.30 11.23
N ILE A 301 -14.44 12.12 10.84
CA ILE A 301 -15.27 12.88 11.79
C ILE A 301 -16.05 11.93 12.71
N ALA A 302 -16.45 10.75 12.23
CA ALA A 302 -17.11 9.75 13.06
C ALA A 302 -16.25 9.31 14.27
N LEU A 303 -14.92 9.40 14.19
CA LEU A 303 -14.02 9.02 15.28
C LEU A 303 -14.16 9.94 16.50
N ILE A 304 -14.46 11.23 16.31
CA ILE A 304 -14.65 12.20 17.40
C ILE A 304 -16.11 12.34 17.84
N GLU A 305 -17.07 11.84 17.06
CA GLU A 305 -18.49 11.85 17.40
C GLU A 305 -18.93 10.58 18.15
N ASP A 306 -18.32 9.42 17.83
CA ASP A 306 -18.63 8.16 18.49
C ASP A 306 -18.03 8.09 19.90
N LYS A 307 -18.88 7.76 20.89
CA LYS A 307 -18.50 7.76 22.31
C LYS A 307 -17.40 6.75 22.68
N LYS A 308 -17.22 5.67 21.90
CA LYS A 308 -16.21 4.64 22.17
C LYS A 308 -14.91 4.88 21.40
N PHE A 309 -14.97 5.49 20.21
CA PHE A 309 -13.79 5.91 19.47
C PHE A 309 -13.12 7.14 20.08
N LYS A 310 -13.92 8.14 20.47
CA LYS A 310 -13.44 9.45 20.92
C LYS A 310 -12.37 9.38 22.02
N PRO A 311 -12.48 8.55 23.08
CA PRO A 311 -11.44 8.47 24.11
C PRO A 311 -10.06 8.05 23.56
N TRP A 312 -10.02 7.20 22.53
CA TRP A 312 -8.77 6.79 21.88
C TRP A 312 -8.20 7.91 21.01
N VAL A 313 -9.06 8.64 20.29
CA VAL A 313 -8.64 9.84 19.53
C VAL A 313 -8.01 10.87 20.46
N GLU A 314 -8.67 11.18 21.58
CA GLU A 314 -8.17 12.15 22.56
C GLU A 314 -6.87 11.69 23.22
N LYS A 315 -6.72 10.39 23.48
CA LYS A 315 -5.47 9.80 23.98
C LYS A 315 -4.33 10.05 22.99
N TYR A 316 -4.52 9.70 21.73
CA TYR A 316 -3.48 9.84 20.71
C TYR A 316 -3.18 11.28 20.33
N ALA A 317 -4.18 12.17 20.37
CA ALA A 317 -3.96 13.60 20.19
C ALA A 317 -3.03 14.21 21.27
N LYS A 318 -3.06 13.68 22.50
CA LYS A 318 -2.25 14.16 23.63
C LYS A 318 -0.88 13.48 23.73
N ASP A 319 -0.74 12.26 23.22
CA ASP A 319 0.43 11.42 23.45
C ASP A 319 0.83 10.67 22.16
N ASN A 320 1.87 11.17 21.51
CA ASN A 320 2.41 10.57 20.28
C ASN A 320 3.07 9.20 20.55
N ASP A 321 3.67 8.99 21.71
CA ASP A 321 4.33 7.72 22.04
C ASP A 321 3.30 6.62 22.26
N ALA A 322 2.19 6.96 22.93
CA ALA A 322 1.07 6.04 23.06
C ALA A 322 0.43 5.73 21.70
N PHE A 323 0.31 6.72 20.80
CA PHE A 323 -0.12 6.48 19.42
C PHE A 323 0.84 5.52 18.71
N PHE A 324 2.13 5.82 18.68
CA PHE A 324 3.12 5.03 17.97
C PHE A 324 3.24 3.60 18.46
N LYS A 325 3.15 3.38 19.78
CA LYS A 325 3.12 2.04 20.36
C LYS A 325 1.92 1.24 19.87
N ASP A 326 0.72 1.81 19.96
CA ASP A 326 -0.51 1.13 19.56
C ASP A 326 -0.57 0.95 18.03
N PHE A 327 -0.17 1.97 17.26
CA PHE A 327 -0.07 1.92 15.80
C PHE A 327 0.86 0.81 15.33
N SER A 328 2.07 0.71 15.89
CA SER A 328 3.03 -0.33 15.51
C SER A 328 2.48 -1.73 15.76
N ASN A 329 1.85 -1.96 16.91
CA ASN A 329 1.25 -3.25 17.24
C ASN A 329 0.10 -3.63 16.29
N VAL A 330 -0.74 -2.66 15.93
CA VAL A 330 -1.92 -2.93 15.09
C VAL A 330 -1.54 -3.07 13.62
N VAL A 331 -0.57 -2.29 13.12
CA VAL A 331 -0.01 -2.46 11.77
C VAL A 331 0.70 -3.81 11.64
N LEU A 332 1.48 -4.22 12.64
CA LEU A 332 2.05 -5.58 12.70
C LEU A 332 0.95 -6.63 12.59
N ARG A 333 -0.08 -6.53 13.44
CA ARG A 333 -1.21 -7.47 13.42
C ARG A 333 -1.86 -7.53 12.05
N LEU A 334 -2.18 -6.38 11.46
CA LEU A 334 -2.77 -6.26 10.13
C LEU A 334 -1.91 -6.97 9.07
N PHE A 335 -0.60 -6.70 9.05
CA PHE A 335 0.31 -7.23 8.05
C PHE A 335 0.54 -8.74 8.17
N GLU A 336 0.19 -9.35 9.30
CA GLU A 336 0.25 -10.81 9.47
C GLU A 336 -1.08 -11.53 9.16
N LEU A 337 -2.19 -10.80 8.95
CA LEU A 337 -3.47 -11.43 8.62
C LEU A 337 -3.44 -12.11 7.24
N GLY A 338 -3.96 -13.33 7.18
CA GLY A 338 -4.03 -14.16 5.97
C GLY A 338 -2.70 -14.82 5.57
N VAL A 339 -1.63 -14.64 6.35
CA VAL A 339 -0.34 -15.29 6.11
C VAL A 339 -0.25 -16.59 6.89
N PRO A 340 0.06 -17.75 6.26
CA PRO A 340 0.09 -19.05 6.92
C PRO A 340 1.39 -19.27 7.71
N PHE A 341 1.71 -18.35 8.62
CA PHE A 341 2.86 -18.50 9.48
C PHE A 341 2.67 -19.68 10.44
N ALA A 342 3.72 -20.48 10.62
CA ALA A 342 3.71 -21.53 11.63
C ALA A 342 3.59 -20.91 13.03
N GLN A 343 2.74 -21.50 13.88
CA GLN A 343 2.57 -21.06 15.25
C GLN A 343 3.90 -21.11 16.01
N GLY A 344 4.20 -20.10 16.84
CA GLY A 344 5.43 -20.04 17.62
C GLY A 344 6.61 -19.40 16.88
N THR A 345 6.44 -18.96 15.63
CA THR A 345 7.48 -18.25 14.86
C THR A 345 7.46 -16.73 15.07
N GLU A 346 6.73 -16.22 16.06
CA GLU A 346 6.65 -14.78 16.35
C GLU A 346 8.01 -14.19 16.77
N ASN A 347 8.90 -15.01 17.31
CA ASN A 347 10.29 -14.66 17.63
C ASN A 347 11.16 -14.42 16.38
N GLN A 348 10.66 -14.74 15.18
CA GLN A 348 11.35 -14.50 13.91
C GLN A 348 11.02 -13.13 13.30
N ARG A 349 10.26 -12.28 14.01
CA ARG A 349 10.02 -10.89 13.58
C ARG A 349 11.32 -10.09 13.63
N TRP A 350 11.58 -9.35 12.57
CA TRP A 350 12.73 -8.49 12.41
C TRP A 350 12.31 -7.03 12.51
N THR A 351 13.16 -6.24 13.14
CA THR A 351 13.14 -4.78 13.02
C THR A 351 14.28 -4.35 12.12
N PHE A 352 13.95 -3.59 11.09
CA PHE A 352 14.93 -3.00 10.16
C PHE A 352 15.36 -1.63 10.65
N LYS A 353 16.62 -1.29 10.41
CA LYS A 353 17.16 0.04 10.76
C LYS A 353 16.78 1.02 9.65
N PRO A 354 16.14 2.16 9.97
CA PRO A 354 15.89 3.20 8.98
C PRO A 354 17.17 3.93 8.58
N THR A 355 17.21 4.47 7.36
CA THR A 355 18.40 5.16 6.82
C THR A 355 18.79 6.41 7.60
N HIS A 356 17.81 7.07 8.25
CA HIS A 356 18.07 8.25 9.07
C HIS A 356 18.72 7.94 10.44
N GLN A 357 18.89 6.65 10.78
CA GLN A 357 19.53 6.19 12.02
C GLN A 357 20.95 5.64 11.80
N GLU A 358 21.50 5.76 10.59
CA GLU A 358 22.88 5.38 10.24
C GLU A 358 23.96 6.42 10.64
#